data_AF-A0A416GJ22-F1
#
_entry.id   AF-A0A416GJ22-F1
#
_cell.length_a   1.000
_cell.length_b   1.000
_cell.length_c   1.000
_cell.angle_alpha   90.00
_cell.angle_beta   90.00
_cell.angle_gamma   90.00
#
_symmetry.space_group_name_H-M   'P 1'
#
loop_
_entity.id
_entity.type
_entity.pdbx_description
1 polymer ?
#
loop_
_entity_poly.entity_id
_entity_poly.type
_entity_poly.pdbx_seq_one_letter_code
_entity_poly.pdbx_strand_id
1 'polypeptide(L)'
;MKGSLKLMTACSLTLAVASCKSLPADMLEGEWNAVNISGQSITPSDQTPYLGFDMTEGRLYGFNGCNLLMGSIDTKAFLKGKVDFSKMGSTMMACPDNKYEQLFTQAAAAARKLELQDDGSLVLKDENKETVMQLAKRVFAPEALDGEWNVIQIRGEMISPAEDTPFIGFKVADNQLYGFTGCNRMTGTADFAKIVAGEPDFGKIGTTRMACADDKYETKFLQALNAAKKVKMGYNTFSLLDEKGSTLLMFQKR
;
A
#
# COMPACT_ATOMS: atom_id res chain seq x y z
N MET A 1 7.87 40.97 -66.70
CA MET A 1 6.66 40.92 -65.85
C MET A 1 5.78 39.80 -66.39
N LYS A 2 5.38 38.72 -65.71
CA LYS A 2 5.51 38.22 -64.34
C LYS A 2 5.48 36.67 -64.48
N GLY A 3 6.38 35.96 -63.81
CA GLY A 3 6.33 34.50 -63.67
C GLY A 3 5.36 34.10 -62.57
N SER A 4 4.56 33.06 -62.81
CA SER A 4 3.65 32.47 -61.81
C SER A 4 4.23 31.14 -61.32
N LEU A 5 4.82 31.19 -60.13
CA LEU A 5 5.39 30.08 -59.38
C LEU A 5 4.24 29.25 -58.76
N LYS A 6 4.10 27.97 -59.15
CA LYS A 6 3.16 27.04 -58.51
C LYS A 6 3.75 26.54 -57.19
N LEU A 7 3.04 26.83 -56.10
CA LEU A 7 3.36 26.44 -54.72
C LEU A 7 3.22 24.91 -54.56
N MET A 8 4.30 24.23 -54.20
CA MET A 8 4.26 22.86 -53.67
C MET A 8 3.77 22.92 -52.22
N THR A 9 2.65 22.26 -51.93
CA THR A 9 2.16 22.06 -50.56
C THR A 9 2.90 20.87 -49.94
N ALA A 10 3.84 21.14 -49.04
CA ALA A 10 4.49 20.11 -48.23
C ALA A 10 3.53 19.65 -47.11
N CYS A 11 3.22 18.36 -47.11
CA CYS A 11 2.46 17.70 -46.04
C CYS A 11 3.41 17.52 -44.84
N SER A 12 3.31 18.41 -43.86
CA SER A 12 4.07 18.36 -42.62
C SER A 12 3.57 17.19 -41.78
N LEU A 13 4.30 16.07 -41.82
CA LEU A 13 4.12 14.93 -40.93
C LEU A 13 4.49 15.38 -39.50
N THR A 14 3.49 15.74 -38.70
CA THR A 14 3.69 15.98 -37.26
C THR A 14 4.07 14.67 -36.60
N LEU A 15 5.37 14.50 -36.32
CA LEU A 15 5.84 13.48 -35.39
C LEU A 15 5.22 13.78 -34.01
N ALA A 16 4.27 12.96 -33.59
CA ALA A 16 3.89 12.87 -32.19
C ALA A 16 5.12 12.34 -31.43
N VAL A 17 5.86 13.25 -30.80
CA VAL A 17 6.86 12.89 -29.80
C VAL A 17 6.11 12.20 -28.66
N ALA A 18 6.23 10.87 -28.59
CA ALA A 18 5.84 10.10 -27.42
C ALA A 18 6.70 10.63 -26.27
N SER A 19 6.11 11.53 -25.47
CA SER A 19 6.76 12.08 -24.31
C SER A 19 7.05 10.92 -23.37
N CYS A 20 8.34 10.60 -23.21
CA CYS A 20 8.81 9.59 -22.27
C CYS A 20 8.66 10.19 -20.87
N LYS A 21 7.41 10.26 -20.40
CA LYS A 21 7.08 10.76 -19.07
C LYS A 21 7.45 9.65 -18.10
N SER A 22 8.55 9.83 -17.38
CA SER A 22 8.91 8.94 -16.28
C SER A 22 7.80 8.98 -15.23
N LEU A 23 7.41 7.82 -14.74
CA LEU A 23 6.42 7.68 -13.69
C LEU A 23 6.96 8.31 -12.38
N PRO A 24 6.16 9.12 -11.67
CA PRO A 24 6.55 9.69 -10.38
C PRO A 24 6.63 8.58 -9.30
N ALA A 25 7.76 8.52 -8.58
CA ALA A 25 8.04 7.45 -7.61
C ALA A 25 7.07 7.44 -6.43
N ASP A 26 6.68 8.62 -5.96
CA ASP A 26 5.67 8.87 -4.93
C ASP A 26 4.30 8.33 -5.33
N MET A 27 3.94 8.37 -6.62
CA MET A 27 2.68 7.79 -7.06
C MET A 27 2.72 6.26 -7.06
N LEU A 28 3.86 5.64 -7.38
CA LEU A 28 4.03 4.19 -7.42
C LEU A 28 4.16 3.55 -6.03
N GLU A 29 4.73 4.26 -5.08
CA GLU A 29 4.95 3.82 -3.70
C GLU A 29 3.68 3.28 -3.02
N GLY A 30 3.73 2.10 -2.41
CA GLY A 30 2.62 1.53 -1.63
C GLY A 30 1.96 0.30 -2.26
N GLU A 31 0.78 -0.07 -1.74
CA GLU A 31 0.05 -1.29 -2.12
C GLU A 31 -0.99 -1.05 -3.22
N TRP A 32 -1.16 -2.06 -4.07
CA TRP A 32 -2.01 -2.03 -5.25
C TRP A 32 -2.77 -3.36 -5.41
N ASN A 33 -4.10 -3.31 -5.36
CA ASN A 33 -4.96 -4.48 -5.54
C ASN A 33 -5.10 -4.83 -7.01
N ALA A 34 -5.03 -6.12 -7.34
CA ALA A 34 -5.39 -6.62 -8.66
C ALA A 34 -6.91 -6.50 -8.87
N VAL A 35 -7.31 -5.63 -9.79
CA VAL A 35 -8.71 -5.41 -10.19
C VAL A 35 -9.05 -6.10 -11.51
N ASN A 36 -8.03 -6.48 -12.28
CA ASN A 36 -8.18 -7.35 -13.43
C ASN A 36 -6.93 -8.23 -13.58
N ILE A 37 -7.13 -9.52 -13.86
CA ILE A 37 -6.04 -10.45 -14.18
C ILE A 37 -6.45 -11.21 -15.43
N SER A 38 -5.67 -11.10 -16.51
CA SER A 38 -5.92 -11.80 -17.79
C SER A 38 -7.36 -11.66 -18.31
N GLY A 39 -7.95 -10.47 -18.18
CA GLY A 39 -9.31 -10.16 -18.62
C GLY A 39 -10.40 -10.49 -17.58
N GLN A 40 -10.06 -11.19 -16.49
CA GLN A 40 -10.99 -11.44 -15.40
C GLN A 40 -11.01 -10.28 -14.41
N SER A 41 -12.14 -9.56 -14.36
CA SER A 41 -12.36 -8.50 -13.38
C SER A 41 -12.54 -9.07 -11.97
N ILE A 42 -11.92 -8.41 -11.00
CA ILE A 42 -11.94 -8.76 -9.58
C ILE A 42 -12.43 -7.54 -8.82
N THR A 43 -13.45 -7.75 -7.98
CA THR A 43 -13.89 -6.73 -7.03
C THR A 43 -12.98 -6.78 -5.80
N PRO A 44 -12.31 -5.68 -5.42
CA PRO A 44 -11.46 -5.64 -4.25
C PRO A 44 -12.17 -6.06 -2.96
N SER A 45 -11.47 -6.84 -2.16
CA SER A 45 -11.81 -7.35 -0.83
C SER A 45 -10.53 -7.61 -0.06
N ASP A 46 -10.63 -7.96 1.22
CA ASP A 46 -9.43 -8.21 2.05
C ASP A 46 -8.53 -9.29 1.42
N GLN A 47 -9.12 -10.36 0.90
CA GLN A 47 -8.42 -11.50 0.26
C GLN A 47 -7.96 -11.23 -1.19
N THR A 48 -8.09 -10.00 -1.68
CA THR A 48 -7.71 -9.67 -3.05
C THR A 48 -6.19 -9.74 -3.23
N PRO A 49 -5.69 -10.40 -4.28
CA PRO A 49 -4.28 -10.37 -4.62
C PRO A 49 -3.77 -8.93 -4.80
N TYR A 50 -2.56 -8.65 -4.33
CA TYR A 50 -1.99 -7.31 -4.39
C TYR A 50 -0.48 -7.33 -4.59
N LEU A 51 0.06 -6.22 -5.10
CA LEU A 51 1.49 -5.91 -5.15
C LEU A 51 1.77 -4.64 -4.35
N GLY A 52 2.82 -4.68 -3.54
CA GLY A 52 3.39 -3.53 -2.85
C GLY A 52 4.74 -3.16 -3.45
N PHE A 53 4.95 -1.87 -3.69
CA PHE A 53 6.22 -1.33 -4.17
C PHE A 53 6.81 -0.40 -3.11
N ASP A 54 8.06 -0.66 -2.73
CA ASP A 54 8.89 0.24 -1.93
C ASP A 54 9.99 0.79 -2.84
N MET A 55 9.76 2.01 -3.32
CA MET A 55 10.64 2.71 -4.24
C MET A 55 11.89 3.28 -3.55
N THR A 56 11.89 3.33 -2.21
CA THR A 56 13.02 3.80 -1.41
C THR A 56 14.05 2.69 -1.24
N GLU A 57 13.60 1.49 -0.87
CA GLU A 57 14.44 0.31 -0.67
C GLU A 57 14.62 -0.53 -1.95
N GLY A 58 13.84 -0.25 -3.01
CA GLY A 58 13.85 -1.03 -4.25
C GLY A 58 13.29 -2.44 -4.07
N ARG A 59 12.24 -2.57 -3.25
CA ARG A 59 11.62 -3.85 -2.90
C ARG A 59 10.23 -3.99 -3.47
N LEU A 60 9.87 -5.23 -3.76
CA LEU A 60 8.53 -5.65 -4.11
C LEU A 60 8.06 -6.70 -3.11
N TYR A 61 6.81 -6.60 -2.69
CA TYR A 61 6.14 -7.58 -1.85
C TYR A 61 4.70 -7.74 -2.33
N GLY A 62 3.98 -8.72 -1.81
CA GLY A 62 2.58 -8.87 -2.19
C GLY A 62 1.97 -10.17 -1.71
N PHE A 63 0.77 -10.43 -2.25
CA PHE A 63 0.01 -11.64 -2.00
C PHE A 63 -0.70 -12.04 -3.29
N ASN A 64 -0.57 -13.29 -3.73
CA ASN A 64 -1.20 -13.76 -4.97
C ASN A 64 -2.53 -14.50 -4.75
N GLY A 65 -3.14 -14.40 -3.56
CA GLY A 65 -4.37 -15.12 -3.20
C GLY A 65 -4.15 -16.37 -2.33
N CYS A 66 -2.91 -16.86 -2.22
CA CYS A 66 -2.55 -17.93 -1.27
C CYS A 66 -1.15 -17.72 -0.67
N ASN A 67 -0.22 -17.28 -1.50
CA ASN A 67 1.18 -17.17 -1.15
C ASN A 67 1.62 -15.71 -1.02
N LEU A 68 2.51 -15.47 -0.05
CA LEU A 68 3.18 -14.19 0.09
C LEU A 68 4.27 -14.08 -0.96
N LEU A 69 4.39 -12.91 -1.57
CA LEU A 69 5.35 -12.59 -2.61
C LEU A 69 6.42 -11.66 -2.05
N MET A 70 7.65 -11.84 -2.53
CA MET A 70 8.79 -11.01 -2.17
C MET A 70 9.77 -10.91 -3.33
N GLY A 71 10.38 -9.75 -3.53
CA GLY A 71 11.30 -9.53 -4.63
C GLY A 71 12.02 -8.19 -4.55
N SER A 72 12.87 -7.93 -5.52
CA SER A 72 13.53 -6.64 -5.72
C SER A 72 13.13 -6.05 -7.07
N ILE A 73 13.11 -4.72 -7.14
CA ILE A 73 12.82 -3.96 -8.35
C ILE A 73 13.99 -3.03 -8.68
N ASP A 74 14.33 -2.94 -9.96
CA ASP A 74 15.18 -1.85 -10.46
C ASP A 74 14.33 -0.60 -10.56
N THR A 75 14.37 0.25 -9.53
CA THR A 75 13.55 1.47 -9.44
C THR A 75 13.77 2.40 -10.64
N LYS A 76 14.97 2.47 -11.22
CA LYS A 76 15.25 3.32 -12.38
C LYS A 76 14.58 2.79 -13.64
N ALA A 77 14.56 1.48 -13.82
CA ALA A 77 13.84 0.84 -14.92
C ALA A 77 12.32 0.93 -14.72
N PHE A 78 11.86 0.71 -13.49
CA PHE A 78 10.45 0.74 -13.10
C PHE A 78 9.82 2.12 -13.31
N LEU A 79 10.51 3.19 -12.93
CA LEU A 79 10.09 4.58 -13.19
C LEU A 79 10.03 4.93 -14.69
N LYS A 80 10.73 4.17 -15.54
CA LYS A 80 10.63 4.29 -17.00
C LYS A 80 9.55 3.38 -17.60
N GLY A 81 8.74 2.75 -16.76
CA GLY A 81 7.68 1.82 -17.17
C GLY A 81 8.21 0.45 -17.59
N LYS A 82 9.46 0.09 -17.28
CA LYS A 82 10.00 -1.25 -17.55
C LYS A 82 9.85 -2.12 -16.31
N VAL A 83 9.23 -3.28 -16.49
CA VAL A 83 8.94 -4.25 -15.43
C VAL A 83 9.77 -5.50 -15.63
N ASP A 84 10.37 -5.97 -14.55
CA ASP A 84 11.01 -7.27 -14.48
C ASP A 84 10.72 -7.89 -13.11
N PHE A 85 9.80 -8.87 -13.09
CA PHE A 85 9.46 -9.63 -11.90
C PHE A 85 10.10 -11.02 -11.88
N SER A 86 11.13 -11.26 -12.72
CA SER A 86 11.84 -12.55 -12.78
C SER A 86 12.50 -12.96 -11.46
N LYS A 87 12.81 -11.98 -10.60
CA LYS A 87 13.43 -12.18 -9.27
C LYS A 87 12.41 -12.25 -8.13
N MET A 88 11.12 -12.36 -8.44
CA MET A 88 10.08 -12.51 -7.42
C MET A 88 10.04 -13.96 -6.94
N GLY A 89 10.16 -14.13 -5.63
CA GLY A 89 9.90 -15.39 -4.93
C GLY A 89 8.50 -15.40 -4.30
N SER A 90 8.02 -16.59 -3.98
CA SER A 90 6.77 -16.79 -3.24
C SER A 90 6.92 -17.88 -2.18
N THR A 91 6.07 -17.85 -1.16
CA THR A 91 5.91 -18.97 -0.23
C THR A 91 5.27 -20.17 -0.94
N MET A 92 5.30 -21.36 -0.31
CA MET A 92 4.68 -22.58 -0.85
C MET A 92 3.60 -23.11 0.11
N MET A 93 2.65 -22.26 0.47
CA MET A 93 1.45 -22.64 1.20
C MET A 93 0.46 -23.31 0.25
N ALA A 94 -0.22 -24.35 0.74
CA ALA A 94 -1.27 -25.04 -0.02
C ALA A 94 -2.64 -24.47 0.37
N CYS A 95 -3.33 -23.85 -0.59
CA CYS A 95 -4.70 -23.35 -0.41
C CYS A 95 -5.66 -24.19 -1.27
N PRO A 96 -6.59 -24.96 -0.65
CA PRO A 96 -7.48 -25.89 -1.35
C PRO A 96 -8.35 -25.26 -2.45
N ASP A 97 -8.71 -23.98 -2.30
CA ASP A 97 -9.66 -23.28 -3.17
C ASP A 97 -9.09 -21.95 -3.72
N ASN A 98 -7.84 -21.93 -4.20
CA ASN A 98 -7.30 -20.69 -4.75
C ASN A 98 -7.70 -20.44 -6.21
N LYS A 99 -8.55 -19.42 -6.40
CA LYS A 99 -9.02 -18.95 -7.71
C LYS A 99 -8.01 -18.07 -8.46
N TYR A 100 -7.07 -17.43 -7.76
CA TYR A 100 -6.26 -16.35 -8.33
C TYR A 100 -4.77 -16.65 -8.45
N GLU A 101 -4.19 -17.59 -7.68
CA GLU A 101 -2.73 -17.82 -7.63
C GLU A 101 -2.07 -17.90 -8.99
N GLN A 102 -2.61 -18.82 -9.80
CA GLN A 102 -1.97 -19.23 -11.03
C GLN A 102 -2.09 -18.13 -12.06
N LEU A 103 -3.27 -17.52 -12.16
CA LEU A 103 -3.53 -16.37 -13.03
C LEU A 103 -2.62 -15.20 -12.65
N PHE A 104 -2.55 -14.86 -11.36
CA PHE A 104 -1.72 -13.77 -10.88
C PHE A 104 -0.23 -14.03 -11.16
N THR A 105 0.26 -15.23 -10.85
CA THR A 105 1.67 -15.60 -11.02
C THR A 105 2.07 -15.60 -12.50
N GLN A 106 1.21 -16.11 -13.38
CA GLN A 106 1.43 -16.07 -14.83
C GLN A 106 1.41 -14.65 -15.38
N ALA A 107 0.44 -13.84 -14.97
CA ALA A 107 0.35 -12.44 -15.39
C ALA A 107 1.56 -11.62 -14.92
N ALA A 108 2.01 -11.82 -13.67
CA ALA A 108 3.21 -11.19 -13.15
C ALA A 108 4.48 -11.64 -13.91
N ALA A 109 4.60 -12.93 -14.23
CA ALA A 109 5.73 -13.45 -15.01
C ALA A 109 5.76 -12.94 -16.46
N ALA A 110 4.60 -12.68 -17.05
CA ALA A 110 4.46 -12.13 -18.40
C ALA A 110 4.66 -10.60 -18.46
N ALA A 111 4.50 -9.88 -17.35
CA ALA A 111 4.60 -8.43 -17.32
C ALA A 111 6.01 -7.95 -17.72
N ARG A 112 6.05 -6.97 -18.62
CA ARG A 112 7.28 -6.30 -19.10
C ARG A 112 7.17 -4.79 -19.10
N LYS A 113 5.95 -4.26 -19.17
CA LYS A 113 5.68 -2.82 -19.18
C LYS A 113 4.66 -2.44 -18.13
N LEU A 114 4.88 -1.27 -17.53
CA LEU A 114 4.00 -0.61 -16.59
C LEU A 114 3.56 0.73 -17.17
N GLU A 115 2.25 0.96 -17.19
CA GLU A 115 1.66 2.23 -17.58
C GLU A 115 0.74 2.72 -16.45
N LEU A 116 0.89 3.98 -16.05
CA LEU A 116 -0.06 4.65 -15.17
C LEU A 116 -1.13 5.32 -16.03
N GLN A 117 -2.38 4.98 -15.78
CA GLN A 117 -3.55 5.54 -16.45
C GLN A 117 -3.98 6.86 -15.81
N ASP A 118 -4.76 7.65 -16.53
CA ASP A 118 -5.29 8.94 -16.05
C ASP A 118 -6.23 8.78 -14.84
N ASP A 119 -6.86 7.61 -14.68
CA ASP A 119 -7.70 7.26 -13.54
C ASP A 119 -6.89 6.85 -12.28
N GLY A 120 -5.56 6.86 -12.37
CA GLY A 120 -4.66 6.49 -11.29
C GLY A 120 -4.40 4.97 -11.18
N SER A 121 -4.98 4.14 -12.05
CA SER A 121 -4.69 2.70 -12.09
C SER A 121 -3.37 2.39 -12.80
N LEU A 122 -2.72 1.31 -12.37
CA LEU A 122 -1.53 0.76 -13.03
C LEU A 122 -1.91 -0.39 -13.94
N VAL A 123 -1.45 -0.35 -15.17
CA VAL A 123 -1.65 -1.41 -16.16
C VAL A 123 -0.32 -2.09 -16.45
N LEU A 124 -0.26 -3.39 -16.21
CA LEU A 124 0.84 -4.25 -16.58
C LEU A 124 0.56 -4.89 -17.94
N LYS A 125 1.54 -4.79 -18.85
CA LYS A 125 1.47 -5.34 -20.20
C LYS A 125 2.61 -6.29 -20.49
N ASP A 126 2.36 -7.25 -21.36
CA ASP A 126 3.36 -8.17 -21.89
C ASP A 126 4.21 -7.55 -23.01
N GLU A 127 5.02 -8.40 -23.68
CA GLU A 127 5.84 -8.00 -24.83
C GLU A 127 5.00 -7.57 -26.04
N ASN A 128 3.82 -8.17 -26.21
CA ASN A 128 2.88 -7.89 -27.29
C ASN A 128 2.03 -6.63 -27.05
N LYS A 129 2.20 -5.98 -25.88
CA LYS A 129 1.41 -4.84 -25.40
C LYS A 129 -0.02 -5.21 -25.02
N GLU A 130 -0.30 -6.49 -24.80
CA GLU A 130 -1.56 -6.96 -24.24
C GLU A 130 -1.57 -6.75 -22.73
N THR A 131 -2.73 -6.41 -22.19
CA THR A 131 -2.89 -6.19 -20.75
C THR A 131 -2.95 -7.53 -20.04
N VAL A 132 -1.99 -7.79 -19.17
CA VAL A 132 -1.94 -9.02 -18.36
C VAL A 132 -2.55 -8.80 -16.99
N MET A 133 -2.46 -7.59 -16.44
CA MET A 133 -2.99 -7.25 -15.12
C MET A 133 -3.27 -5.76 -15.02
N GLN A 134 -4.37 -5.39 -14.36
CA GLN A 134 -4.66 -4.03 -13.94
C GLN A 134 -4.70 -3.97 -12.41
N LEU A 135 -4.01 -2.99 -11.86
CA LEU A 135 -3.91 -2.76 -10.43
C LEU A 135 -4.52 -1.40 -10.09
N ALA A 136 -5.36 -1.35 -9.06
CA ALA A 136 -5.85 -0.11 -8.49
C ALA A 136 -5.12 0.17 -7.18
N LYS A 137 -4.89 1.44 -6.86
CA LYS A 137 -4.30 1.81 -5.57
C LYS A 137 -5.13 1.18 -4.47
N ARG A 138 -4.48 0.48 -3.54
CA ARG A 138 -5.20 -0.17 -2.45
C ARG A 138 -5.70 0.91 -1.50
N VAL A 139 -6.99 1.19 -1.61
CA VAL A 139 -7.72 2.00 -0.64
C VAL A 139 -8.46 1.02 0.25
N PHE A 140 -8.16 1.07 1.55
CA PHE A 140 -8.90 0.28 2.53
C PHE A 140 -10.19 1.02 2.84
N ALA A 141 -11.31 0.29 2.87
CA ALA A 141 -12.53 0.87 3.41
C ALA A 141 -12.29 1.17 4.91
N PRO A 142 -12.82 2.28 5.47
CA PRO A 142 -12.68 2.58 6.90
C PRO A 142 -13.04 1.39 7.79
N GLU A 143 -14.04 0.61 7.40
CA GLU A 143 -14.54 -0.57 8.10
C GLU A 143 -13.48 -1.67 8.26
N ALA A 144 -12.44 -1.69 7.43
CA ALA A 144 -11.32 -2.64 7.57
C ALA A 144 -10.54 -2.43 8.89
N LEU A 145 -10.54 -1.20 9.42
CA LEU A 145 -9.94 -0.87 10.70
C LEU A 145 -10.77 -1.34 11.91
N ASP A 146 -12.04 -1.69 11.73
CA ASP A 146 -12.91 -2.04 12.86
C ASP A 146 -12.39 -3.26 13.63
N GLY A 147 -12.46 -3.17 14.96
CA GLY A 147 -11.97 -4.20 15.90
C GLY A 147 -10.69 -3.82 16.64
N GLU A 148 -10.08 -4.80 17.30
CA GLU A 148 -8.90 -4.64 18.17
C GLU A 148 -7.60 -4.96 17.43
N TRP A 149 -6.57 -4.17 17.74
CA TRP A 149 -5.25 -4.24 17.15
C TRP A 149 -4.18 -4.23 18.24
N ASN A 150 -3.40 -5.30 18.31
CA ASN A 150 -2.29 -5.41 19.24
C ASN A 150 -1.08 -4.60 18.73
N VAL A 151 -0.38 -3.94 19.64
CA VAL A 151 0.90 -3.29 19.31
C VAL A 151 2.00 -4.34 19.29
N ILE A 152 2.62 -4.54 18.14
CA ILE A 152 3.70 -5.52 17.94
C ILE A 152 5.08 -4.86 17.77
N GLN A 153 5.13 -3.53 17.60
CA GLN A 153 6.37 -2.77 17.57
C GLN A 153 6.17 -1.33 18.06
N ILE A 154 7.09 -0.83 18.88
CA ILE A 154 7.18 0.59 19.28
C ILE A 154 8.59 1.11 19.02
N ARG A 155 8.74 2.09 18.12
CA ARG A 155 10.02 2.74 17.78
C ARG A 155 11.18 1.77 17.51
N GLY A 156 10.87 0.63 16.88
CA GLY A 156 11.84 -0.43 16.54
C GLY A 156 11.99 -1.52 17.60
N GLU A 157 11.42 -1.35 18.80
CA GLU A 157 11.34 -2.42 19.81
C GLU A 157 10.16 -3.34 19.49
N MET A 158 10.44 -4.62 19.21
CA MET A 158 9.42 -5.64 18.98
C MET A 158 8.74 -6.03 20.30
N ILE A 159 7.42 -6.16 20.28
CA ILE A 159 6.61 -6.54 21.43
C ILE A 159 5.82 -7.80 21.07
N SER A 160 5.85 -8.79 21.94
CA SER A 160 4.97 -9.95 21.84
C SER A 160 3.66 -9.62 22.54
N PRO A 161 2.50 -9.66 21.85
CA PRO A 161 1.21 -9.39 22.48
C PRO A 161 0.95 -10.29 23.70
N ALA A 162 0.55 -9.67 24.80
CA ALA A 162 0.11 -10.29 26.04
C ALA A 162 -0.93 -9.40 26.74
N GLU A 163 -1.53 -9.85 27.85
CA GLU A 163 -2.61 -9.12 28.53
C GLU A 163 -2.19 -7.72 29.04
N ASP A 164 -0.91 -7.53 29.37
CA ASP A 164 -0.31 -6.29 29.85
C ASP A 164 0.27 -5.41 28.72
N THR A 165 0.15 -5.83 27.47
CA THR A 165 0.69 -5.08 26.32
C THR A 165 -0.32 -4.09 25.76
N PRO A 166 0.16 -3.00 25.13
CA PRO A 166 -0.73 -2.02 24.55
C PRO A 166 -1.54 -2.57 23.37
N PHE A 167 -2.79 -2.14 23.28
CA PHE A 167 -3.66 -2.38 22.12
C PHE A 167 -4.53 -1.16 21.85
N ILE A 168 -5.00 -1.04 20.61
CA ILE A 168 -5.98 -0.05 20.19
C ILE A 168 -7.16 -0.73 19.54
N GLY A 169 -8.37 -0.37 19.94
CA GLY A 169 -9.62 -0.80 19.36
C GLY A 169 -10.27 0.35 18.61
N PHE A 170 -10.80 0.07 17.43
CA PHE A 170 -11.53 1.03 16.61
C PHE A 170 -12.98 0.60 16.49
N LYS A 171 -13.88 1.56 16.71
CA LYS A 171 -15.31 1.46 16.42
C LYS A 171 -15.61 2.44 15.30
N VAL A 172 -15.51 1.95 14.07
CA VAL A 172 -15.55 2.80 12.87
C VAL A 172 -16.90 3.49 12.73
N ALA A 173 -17.99 2.75 12.99
CA ALA A 173 -19.34 3.28 12.94
C ALA A 173 -19.59 4.47 13.88
N ASP A 174 -18.89 4.50 15.02
CA ASP A 174 -19.05 5.53 16.06
C ASP A 174 -17.99 6.64 15.97
N ASN A 175 -17.02 6.54 15.04
CA ASN A 175 -15.80 7.36 15.00
C ASN A 175 -15.03 7.37 16.34
N GLN A 176 -15.07 6.25 17.07
CA GLN A 176 -14.45 6.11 18.38
C GLN A 176 -13.25 5.18 18.34
N LEU A 177 -12.26 5.52 19.15
CA LEU A 177 -11.18 4.60 19.50
C LEU A 177 -11.18 4.36 21.01
N TYR A 178 -10.75 3.17 21.39
CA TYR A 178 -10.50 2.80 22.77
C TYR A 178 -9.21 1.99 22.83
N GLY A 179 -8.71 1.71 24.02
CA GLY A 179 -7.58 0.79 24.13
C GLY A 179 -6.90 0.84 25.48
N PHE A 180 -5.72 0.25 25.49
CA PHE A 180 -4.88 0.12 26.66
C PHE A 180 -3.45 0.49 26.27
N THR A 181 -2.79 1.32 27.07
CA THR A 181 -1.44 1.81 26.83
C THR A 181 -0.37 0.97 27.54
N GLY A 182 -0.75 -0.16 28.15
CA GLY A 182 0.10 -0.99 29.01
C GLY A 182 -0.07 -0.70 30.51
N CYS A 183 -0.60 0.46 30.86
CA CYS A 183 -0.95 0.83 32.24
C CYS A 183 -2.33 1.47 32.33
N ASN A 184 -2.63 2.41 31.44
CA ASN A 184 -3.88 3.15 31.45
C ASN A 184 -4.81 2.76 30.33
N ARG A 185 -6.11 3.00 30.54
CA ARG A 185 -7.10 2.92 29.47
C ARG A 185 -7.09 4.22 28.69
N MET A 186 -7.20 4.10 27.38
CA MET A 186 -7.36 5.23 26.48
C MET A 186 -8.71 5.20 25.78
N THR A 187 -9.24 6.38 25.51
CA THR A 187 -10.45 6.59 24.71
C THR A 187 -10.25 7.83 23.87
N GLY A 188 -10.88 7.88 22.71
CA GLY A 188 -10.80 9.05 21.85
C GLY A 188 -11.67 8.93 20.62
N THR A 189 -11.36 9.79 19.66
CA THR A 189 -12.03 9.83 18.36
C THR A 189 -10.96 9.77 17.27
N ALA A 190 -11.35 9.34 16.07
CA ALA A 190 -10.47 9.33 14.90
C ALA A 190 -11.29 9.57 13.63
N ASP A 191 -10.66 10.16 12.62
CA ASP A 191 -11.22 10.19 11.26
C ASP A 191 -10.67 8.99 10.49
N PHE A 192 -11.44 7.91 10.47
CA PHE A 192 -11.00 6.66 9.86
C PHE A 192 -10.86 6.75 8.34
N ALA A 193 -11.62 7.65 7.68
CA ALA A 193 -11.48 7.88 6.24
C ALA A 193 -10.12 8.49 5.90
N LYS A 194 -9.61 9.40 6.73
CA LYS A 194 -8.26 9.94 6.59
C LYS A 194 -7.18 8.91 6.94
N ILE A 195 -7.40 8.12 7.99
CA ILE A 195 -6.44 7.07 8.40
C ILE A 195 -6.23 6.05 7.27
N VAL A 196 -7.30 5.55 6.66
CA VAL A 196 -7.16 4.62 5.52
C VAL A 196 -6.62 5.29 4.26
N ALA A 197 -6.74 6.62 4.14
CA ALA A 197 -6.10 7.42 3.09
C ALA A 197 -4.62 7.73 3.36
N GLY A 198 -4.05 7.28 4.49
CA GLY A 198 -2.65 7.45 4.82
C GLY A 198 -2.34 8.61 5.78
N GLU A 199 -3.36 9.32 6.26
CA GLU A 199 -3.23 10.46 7.17
C GLU A 199 -3.63 10.08 8.60
N PRO A 200 -2.72 10.12 9.59
CA PRO A 200 -3.05 9.79 10.97
C PRO A 200 -3.83 10.94 11.61
N ASP A 201 -5.16 10.89 11.50
CA ASP A 201 -6.08 11.86 12.13
C ASP A 201 -6.72 11.22 13.37
N PHE A 202 -5.92 11.16 14.44
CA PHE A 202 -6.40 10.84 15.76
C PHE A 202 -6.86 12.13 16.43
N GLY A 203 -8.15 12.18 16.78
CA GLY A 203 -8.75 13.30 17.48
C GLY A 203 -8.29 13.39 18.94
N LYS A 204 -9.14 13.94 19.80
CA LYS A 204 -8.80 14.06 21.23
C LYS A 204 -8.74 12.69 21.87
N ILE A 205 -7.54 12.28 22.29
CA ILE A 205 -7.32 11.08 23.08
C ILE A 205 -7.22 11.46 24.55
N GLY A 206 -8.06 10.86 25.38
CA GLY A 206 -8.00 10.90 26.83
C GLY A 206 -7.47 9.59 27.41
N THR A 207 -6.61 9.68 28.41
CA THR A 207 -6.12 8.52 29.18
C THR A 207 -6.54 8.64 30.64
N THR A 208 -6.71 7.49 31.29
CA THR A 208 -6.82 7.45 32.76
C THR A 208 -5.48 7.80 33.40
N ARG A 209 -5.46 8.12 34.70
CA ARG A 209 -4.25 8.42 35.47
C ARG A 209 -4.06 7.44 36.63
N MET A 210 -3.89 6.17 36.30
CA MET A 210 -3.45 5.15 37.25
C MET A 210 -1.93 5.18 37.36
N ALA A 211 -1.41 5.06 38.58
CA ALA A 211 0.01 4.92 38.82
C ALA A 211 0.40 3.45 38.74
N CYS A 212 1.05 3.03 37.65
CA CYS A 212 1.70 1.73 37.58
C CYS A 212 3.15 1.84 38.07
N ALA A 213 3.65 0.79 38.70
CA ALA A 213 5.03 0.76 39.21
C ALA A 213 6.09 0.74 38.08
N ASP A 214 5.69 0.37 36.86
CA ASP A 214 6.55 0.29 35.68
C ASP A 214 5.83 0.89 34.46
N ASP A 215 6.39 1.98 33.91
CA ASP A 215 5.93 2.61 32.65
C ASP A 215 6.77 2.07 31.49
N LYS A 216 6.59 0.78 31.22
CA LYS A 216 7.33 0.08 30.17
C LYS A 216 6.94 0.53 28.77
N TYR A 217 5.67 0.88 28.56
CA TYR A 217 5.09 1.08 27.23
C TYR A 217 4.36 2.41 27.04
N GLU A 218 3.66 2.92 28.05
CA GLU A 218 2.64 3.97 27.88
C GLU A 218 3.24 5.26 27.34
N THR A 219 4.31 5.77 27.96
CA THR A 219 4.94 7.01 27.49
C THR A 219 5.48 6.86 26.07
N LYS A 220 6.13 5.74 25.75
CA LYS A 220 6.68 5.49 24.41
C LYS A 220 5.56 5.42 23.37
N PHE A 221 4.47 4.72 23.70
CA PHE A 221 3.30 4.57 22.85
C PHE A 221 2.63 5.91 22.55
N LEU A 222 2.29 6.70 23.57
CA LEU A 222 1.62 7.99 23.40
C LEU A 222 2.48 9.01 22.64
N GLN A 223 3.80 9.03 22.88
CA GLN A 223 4.69 9.88 22.11
C GLN A 223 4.80 9.43 20.65
N ALA A 224 4.81 8.14 20.38
CA ALA A 224 4.87 7.60 19.02
C ALA A 224 3.56 7.86 18.26
N LEU A 225 2.41 7.73 18.92
CA LEU A 225 1.10 8.04 18.37
C LEU A 225 0.97 9.52 17.99
N ASN A 226 1.42 10.43 18.86
CA ASN A 226 1.40 11.87 18.58
C ASN A 226 2.43 12.32 17.52
N ALA A 227 3.53 11.56 17.36
CA ALA A 227 4.56 11.86 16.37
C ALA A 227 4.24 11.30 14.97
N ALA A 228 3.21 10.46 14.85
CA ALA A 228 2.81 9.88 13.58
C ALA A 228 2.39 10.97 12.59
N LYS A 229 2.90 10.86 11.35
CA LYS A 229 2.58 11.76 10.24
C LYS A 229 2.05 11.03 9.02
N LYS A 230 2.29 9.73 8.93
CA LYS A 230 1.79 8.88 7.83
C LYS A 230 1.27 7.57 8.39
N VAL A 231 0.27 7.01 7.72
CA VAL A 231 -0.26 5.67 7.97
C VAL A 231 0.10 4.80 6.77
N LYS A 232 0.65 3.62 7.04
CA LYS A 232 0.84 2.57 6.04
C LYS A 232 -0.07 1.40 6.41
N MET A 233 -1.06 1.14 5.56
CA MET A 233 -1.98 0.02 5.70
C MET A 233 -1.40 -1.22 5.01
N GLY A 234 -1.58 -2.38 5.63
CA GLY A 234 -1.28 -3.70 5.06
C GLY A 234 -2.45 -4.66 5.27
N TYR A 235 -2.28 -5.94 4.87
CA TYR A 235 -3.37 -6.93 4.90
C TYR A 235 -3.93 -7.21 6.32
N ASN A 236 -3.07 -7.38 7.32
CA ASN A 236 -3.48 -7.62 8.72
C ASN A 236 -2.70 -6.78 9.72
N THR A 237 -2.04 -5.74 9.21
CA THR A 237 -1.21 -4.83 9.98
C THR A 237 -1.46 -3.42 9.50
N PHE A 238 -1.25 -2.45 10.38
CA PHE A 238 -1.05 -1.07 9.95
C PHE A 238 0.10 -0.49 10.76
N SER A 239 0.79 0.47 10.16
CA SER A 239 1.95 1.10 10.75
C SER A 239 1.78 2.61 10.74
N LEU A 240 2.18 3.23 11.85
CA LEU A 240 2.31 4.67 11.95
C LEU A 240 3.78 5.05 11.73
N LEU A 241 4.01 5.97 10.81
CA LEU A 241 5.35 6.39 10.39
C LEU A 241 5.58 7.87 10.72
N ASP A 242 6.85 8.23 10.91
CA ASP A 242 7.28 9.63 10.99
C ASP A 242 7.32 10.30 9.59
N GLU A 243 7.72 11.58 9.53
CA GLU A 243 7.85 12.31 8.26
C GLU A 243 8.83 11.64 7.27
N LYS A 244 9.88 11.01 7.82
CA LYS A 244 10.96 10.34 7.08
C LYS A 244 10.60 8.92 6.63
N GLY A 245 9.46 8.38 7.08
CA GLY A 245 9.01 7.03 6.76
C GLY A 245 9.48 5.96 7.77
N SER A 246 10.09 6.34 8.89
CA SER A 246 10.51 5.39 9.93
C SER A 246 9.29 4.90 10.71
N THR A 247 9.21 3.59 10.97
CA THR A 247 8.12 2.99 11.73
C THR A 247 8.15 3.39 13.21
N LEU A 248 7.15 4.16 13.64
CA LEU A 248 6.94 4.57 15.03
C LEU A 248 6.12 3.52 15.80
N LEU A 249 5.04 3.01 15.19
CA LEU A 249 4.20 1.96 15.75
C LEU A 249 3.84 0.97 14.65
N MET A 250 3.81 -0.32 14.98
CA MET A 250 3.23 -1.35 14.12
C MET A 250 2.18 -2.12 14.92
N PHE A 251 1.04 -2.28 14.28
CA PHE A 251 -0.13 -2.94 14.84
C PHE A 251 -0.46 -4.19 14.04
N GLN A 252 -1.05 -5.18 14.70
CA GLN A 252 -1.58 -6.38 14.07
C GLN A 252 -2.98 -6.64 14.58
N LYS A 253 -3.90 -7.00 13.68
CA LYS A 253 -5.29 -7.30 14.06
C LYS A 253 -5.31 -8.50 15.02
N ARG A 254 -6.10 -8.38 16.08
CA ARG A 254 -6.25 -9.40 17.13
C ARG A 254 -7.03 -10.62 16.62
#